data_AF-A0A431NTC0-F1
#
_entry.id   AF-A0A431NTC0-F1
#
_cell.length_a   1.000
_cell.length_b   1.000
_cell.length_c   1.000
_cell.angle_alpha   90.00
_cell.angle_beta   90.00
_cell.angle_gamma   90.00
#
_symmetry.space_group_name_H-M   'P 1'
#
loop_
_entity.id
_entity.type
_entity.pdbx_description
1 polymer ?
#
loop_
_entity_poly.entity_id
_entity_poly.type
_entity_poly.pdbx_seq_one_letter_code
_entity_poly.pdbx_strand_id
1 'polypeptide(L)'
;PDNARPVREWIARGVVRTGARKFPPEALDQSAFILSPGGAHGPVFLALENFMVIKRYNMSDLYALFVGNLGDRIAGGGPFDTPWNDVKQMPAKGIGEIQQRLQARGQPIAKIDGKAGMNTRSLIGVYQRDHGLEVDCWPSDKVLAHLRGEAAGPGVKEKRKAVGAR
;
A
#
# COMPACT_ATOMS: atom_id res chain seq x y z
N PRO A 1 -12.18 2.80 5.98
CA PRO A 1 -11.08 3.54 5.32
C PRO A 1 -11.59 4.88 4.82
N ASP A 2 -10.83 5.96 5.01
CA ASP A 2 -11.34 7.33 4.77
C ASP A 2 -11.56 7.64 3.28
N ASN A 3 -11.18 6.72 2.38
CA ASN A 3 -11.33 6.82 0.93
C ASN A 3 -12.39 5.87 0.34
N ALA A 4 -13.26 5.26 1.14
CA ALA A 4 -14.26 4.32 0.64
C ALA A 4 -15.29 5.02 -0.29
N ARG A 5 -15.51 4.43 -1.47
CA ARG A 5 -16.37 4.95 -2.55
C ARG A 5 -17.00 3.80 -3.34
N PRO A 6 -18.15 3.99 -4.00
CA PRO A 6 -18.70 2.99 -4.90
C PRO A 6 -17.70 2.57 -5.98
N VAL A 7 -17.69 1.29 -6.36
CA VAL A 7 -16.81 0.78 -7.45
C VAL A 7 -16.98 1.59 -8.74
N ARG A 8 -18.21 2.00 -9.08
CA ARG A 8 -18.47 2.86 -10.25
C ARG A 8 -17.70 4.20 -10.21
N GLU A 9 -17.49 4.77 -9.03
CA GLU A 9 -16.75 6.02 -8.88
C GLU A 9 -15.25 5.79 -9.06
N TRP A 10 -14.73 4.66 -8.59
CA TRP A 10 -13.35 4.27 -8.86
C TRP A 10 -13.08 4.07 -10.35
N ILE A 11 -14.02 3.43 -11.06
CA ILE A 11 -13.96 3.27 -12.52
C ILE A 11 -13.93 4.64 -13.20
N ALA A 12 -14.80 5.57 -12.79
CA ALA A 12 -14.81 6.95 -13.33
C ALA A 12 -13.50 7.71 -13.09
N ARG A 13 -12.71 7.30 -12.08
CA ARG A 13 -11.38 7.84 -11.77
C ARG A 13 -10.24 7.11 -12.49
N GLY A 14 -10.56 6.18 -13.40
CA GLY A 14 -9.58 5.45 -14.21
C GLY A 14 -9.10 4.12 -13.62
N VAL A 15 -9.72 3.63 -12.54
CA VAL A 15 -9.39 2.30 -12.02
C VAL A 15 -9.89 1.24 -13.00
N VAL A 16 -8.97 0.40 -13.47
CA VAL A 16 -9.25 -0.73 -14.36
C VAL A 16 -8.99 -2.05 -13.65
N ARG A 17 -9.77 -3.07 -13.99
CA ARG A 17 -9.54 -4.43 -13.50
C ARG A 17 -8.50 -5.12 -14.37
N THR A 18 -7.68 -5.95 -13.74
CA THR A 18 -6.62 -6.70 -14.44
C THR A 18 -7.18 -7.64 -15.52
N GLY A 19 -6.38 -7.85 -16.57
CA GLY A 19 -6.74 -8.71 -17.70
C GLY A 19 -7.86 -8.16 -18.59
N ALA A 20 -8.04 -6.83 -18.64
CA ALA A 20 -9.11 -6.15 -19.38
C ALA A 20 -10.54 -6.62 -19.04
N ARG A 21 -10.71 -7.22 -17.85
CA ARG A 21 -12.02 -7.68 -17.36
C ARG A 21 -12.88 -6.48 -16.95
N LYS A 22 -14.19 -6.62 -17.06
CA LYS A 22 -15.13 -5.68 -16.43
C LYS A 22 -15.27 -6.00 -14.94
N PHE A 23 -15.57 -5.00 -14.14
CA PHE A 23 -16.07 -5.25 -12.78
C PHE A 23 -17.46 -5.91 -12.88
N PRO A 24 -17.80 -6.87 -12.00
CA PRO A 24 -19.12 -7.50 -11.99
C PRO A 24 -20.23 -6.44 -11.78
N PRO A 25 -21.35 -6.48 -12.52
CA PRO A 25 -22.44 -5.50 -12.37
C PRO A 25 -22.93 -5.34 -10.93
N GLU A 26 -23.04 -6.44 -10.20
CA GLU A 26 -23.45 -6.50 -8.80
C GLU A 26 -22.46 -5.84 -7.83
N ALA A 27 -21.23 -5.59 -8.26
CA ALA A 27 -20.22 -4.89 -7.46
C ALA A 27 -20.23 -3.36 -7.66
N LEU A 28 -20.89 -2.84 -8.70
CA LEU A 28 -20.75 -1.43 -9.10
C LEU A 28 -21.20 -0.43 -8.03
N ASP A 29 -22.22 -0.78 -7.26
CA ASP A 29 -22.75 0.03 -6.16
C ASP A 29 -22.15 -0.28 -4.80
N GLN A 30 -21.34 -1.33 -4.72
CA GLN A 30 -20.72 -1.70 -3.46
C GLN A 30 -19.63 -0.69 -3.11
N SER A 31 -19.59 -0.32 -1.83
CA SER A 31 -18.50 0.49 -1.28
C SER A 31 -17.20 -0.30 -1.34
N ALA A 32 -16.17 0.35 -1.88
CA ALA A 32 -14.84 -0.22 -2.00
C ALA A 32 -13.76 0.82 -1.72
N PHE A 33 -12.58 0.35 -1.35
CA PHE A 33 -11.41 1.19 -1.10
C PHE A 33 -10.17 0.59 -1.74
N ILE A 34 -9.21 1.44 -2.07
CA ILE A 34 -7.92 1.00 -2.58
C ILE A 34 -7.10 0.41 -1.44
N LEU A 35 -6.68 -0.84 -1.63
CA LEU A 35 -5.73 -1.55 -0.80
C LEU A 35 -4.44 -1.74 -1.59
N SER A 36 -3.35 -1.18 -1.10
CA SER A 36 -2.00 -1.32 -1.67
C SER A 36 -1.03 -1.78 -0.58
N PRO A 37 -0.90 -3.10 -0.34
CA PRO A 37 -0.09 -3.62 0.76
C PRO A 37 1.41 -3.44 0.52
N GLY A 38 1.82 -3.35 -0.75
CA GLY A 38 3.20 -3.15 -1.19
C GLY A 38 3.52 -1.71 -1.57
N GLY A 39 2.59 -0.76 -1.35
CA GLY A 39 2.71 0.56 -1.97
C GLY A 39 2.74 0.44 -3.50
N ALA A 40 3.57 1.26 -4.16
CA ALA A 40 3.81 1.17 -5.60
C ALA A 40 4.59 -0.10 -6.03
N HIS A 41 5.03 -0.94 -5.09
CA HIS A 41 5.91 -2.08 -5.34
C HIS A 41 5.20 -3.43 -5.44
N GLY A 42 3.88 -3.45 -5.68
CA GLY A 42 3.13 -4.70 -5.79
C GLY A 42 1.71 -4.52 -6.31
N PRO A 43 0.88 -5.58 -6.27
CA PRO A 43 -0.50 -5.52 -6.69
C PRO A 43 -1.31 -4.54 -5.85
N VAL A 44 -2.26 -3.88 -6.52
CA VAL A 44 -3.24 -2.98 -5.92
C VAL A 44 -4.62 -3.60 -6.09
N PHE A 45 -5.41 -3.57 -5.03
CA PHE A 45 -6.71 -4.20 -4.96
C PHE A 45 -7.79 -3.16 -4.73
N LEU A 46 -8.94 -3.39 -5.35
CA LEU A 46 -10.17 -2.72 -4.96
C LEU A 46 -10.89 -3.64 -3.96
N ALA A 47 -10.76 -3.35 -2.68
CA ALA A 47 -11.29 -4.17 -1.59
C ALA A 47 -12.70 -3.71 -1.21
N LEU A 48 -13.64 -4.65 -1.16
CA LEU A 48 -15.04 -4.43 -0.76
C LEU A 48 -15.21 -4.50 0.76
N GLU A 49 -16.38 -4.14 1.26
CA GLU A 49 -16.69 -4.16 2.71
C GLU A 49 -16.44 -5.52 3.37
N ASN A 50 -16.63 -6.64 2.65
CA ASN A 50 -16.32 -7.98 3.17
C ASN A 50 -14.85 -8.16 3.57
N PHE A 51 -13.92 -7.40 3.00
CA PHE A 51 -12.53 -7.39 3.46
C PHE A 51 -12.43 -6.93 4.93
N MET A 52 -13.19 -5.90 5.30
CA MET A 52 -13.23 -5.40 6.67
C MET A 52 -13.87 -6.42 7.62
N VAL A 53 -14.82 -7.22 7.14
CA VAL A 53 -15.40 -8.34 7.90
C VAL A 53 -14.33 -9.37 8.24
N ILE A 54 -13.52 -9.82 7.28
CA ILE A 54 -12.41 -10.77 7.52
C ILE A 54 -11.40 -10.16 8.49
N LYS A 55 -11.08 -8.87 8.32
CA LYS A 55 -10.12 -8.15 9.15
C LYS A 55 -10.56 -8.00 10.61
N ARG A 56 -11.86 -8.12 10.94
CA ARG A 56 -12.32 -8.20 12.33
C ARG A 56 -11.84 -9.46 13.05
N TYR A 57 -11.60 -10.56 12.31
CA TYR A 57 -11.04 -11.79 12.88
C TYR A 57 -9.56 -11.62 13.25
N ASN A 58 -8.81 -10.92 12.41
CA ASN A 58 -7.42 -10.53 12.67
C ASN A 58 -7.13 -9.20 11.97
N MET A 59 -6.79 -8.18 12.77
CA MET A 59 -6.55 -6.80 12.32
C MET A 59 -5.22 -6.65 11.55
N SER A 60 -5.11 -7.33 10.42
CA SER A 60 -3.95 -7.35 9.52
C SER A 60 -4.42 -7.35 8.06
N ASP A 61 -3.94 -6.36 7.28
CA ASP A 61 -4.29 -6.24 5.87
C ASP A 61 -3.80 -7.43 5.04
N LEU A 62 -2.58 -7.91 5.32
CA LEU A 62 -2.01 -9.07 4.63
C LEU A 62 -2.77 -10.35 4.99
N TYR A 63 -3.17 -10.53 6.25
CA TYR A 63 -3.98 -11.68 6.64
C TYR A 63 -5.30 -11.71 5.85
N ALA A 64 -6.05 -10.61 5.87
CA ALA A 64 -7.33 -10.55 5.18
C ALA A 64 -7.18 -10.73 3.66
N LEU A 65 -6.12 -10.18 3.07
CA LEU A 65 -5.81 -10.35 1.65
C LEU A 65 -5.52 -11.81 1.30
N PHE A 66 -4.65 -12.48 2.06
CA PHE A 66 -4.27 -13.86 1.74
C PHE A 66 -5.37 -14.87 2.09
N VAL A 67 -6.23 -14.60 3.07
CA VAL A 67 -7.45 -15.41 3.30
C VAL A 67 -8.40 -15.29 2.10
N GLY A 68 -8.65 -14.07 1.61
CA GLY A 68 -9.46 -13.85 0.42
C GLY A 68 -8.87 -14.55 -0.80
N ASN A 69 -7.56 -14.39 -1.03
CA ASN A 69 -6.89 -15.04 -2.15
C ASN A 69 -6.87 -16.58 -2.01
N LEU A 70 -6.71 -17.13 -0.81
CA LEU A 70 -6.83 -18.58 -0.59
C LEU A 70 -8.23 -19.08 -0.97
N GLY A 71 -9.28 -18.33 -0.63
CA GLY A 71 -10.64 -18.62 -1.07
C GLY A 71 -10.77 -18.66 -2.59
N ASP A 72 -10.24 -17.64 -3.28
CA ASP A 72 -10.21 -17.60 -4.75
C ASP A 72 -9.44 -18.80 -5.33
N ARG A 73 -8.30 -19.14 -4.73
CA ARG A 73 -7.45 -20.27 -5.14
C ARG A 73 -8.17 -21.61 -5.00
N ILE A 74 -8.94 -21.81 -3.93
CA ILE A 74 -9.76 -23.01 -3.71
C ILE A 74 -10.89 -23.09 -4.74
N ALA A 75 -11.49 -21.96 -5.11
CA ALA A 75 -12.52 -21.87 -6.14
C ALA A 75 -11.98 -22.00 -7.59
N GLY A 76 -10.68 -22.27 -7.77
CA GLY A 76 -10.04 -22.42 -9.08
C GLY A 76 -9.50 -21.12 -9.70
N GLY A 77 -9.57 -20.00 -8.99
CA GLY A 77 -8.99 -18.71 -9.41
C GLY A 77 -7.46 -18.73 -9.45
N GLY A 78 -6.84 -17.90 -10.29
CA GLY A 78 -5.39 -17.83 -10.52
C GLY A 78 -4.56 -17.14 -9.40
N PRO A 79 -3.23 -17.02 -9.59
CA PRO A 79 -2.39 -16.13 -8.76
C PRO A 79 -2.74 -14.66 -8.99
N PHE A 80 -2.09 -13.75 -8.25
CA PHE A 80 -2.15 -12.32 -8.57
C PHE A 80 -1.46 -12.05 -9.91
N ASP A 81 -2.08 -11.21 -10.75
CA ASP A 81 -1.55 -10.87 -12.08
C ASP A 81 -0.26 -10.04 -11.99
N THR A 82 -0.21 -9.10 -11.04
CA THR A 82 0.98 -8.27 -10.78
C THR A 82 1.85 -8.93 -9.70
N PRO A 83 3.14 -9.21 -9.97
CA PRO A 83 4.04 -9.74 -8.97
C PRO A 83 4.39 -8.70 -7.90
N TRP A 84 4.90 -9.18 -6.77
CA TRP A 84 5.51 -8.35 -5.75
C TRP A 84 6.96 -8.06 -6.11
N ASN A 85 7.40 -6.81 -5.96
CA ASN A 85 8.82 -6.49 -6.01
C ASN A 85 9.47 -6.76 -4.65
N ASP A 86 10.75 -7.09 -4.66
CA ASP A 86 11.54 -7.13 -3.43
C ASP A 86 11.73 -5.71 -2.89
N VAL A 87 11.40 -5.52 -1.62
CA VAL A 87 11.47 -4.22 -0.94
C VAL A 87 12.07 -4.38 0.43
N LYS A 88 12.97 -3.46 0.79
CA LYS A 88 13.53 -3.40 2.13
C LYS A 88 12.40 -3.12 3.13
N GLN A 89 12.19 -4.05 4.05
CA GLN A 89 11.27 -3.88 5.17
C GLN A 89 11.92 -2.99 6.23
N MET A 90 11.24 -1.90 6.59
CA MET A 90 11.66 -1.06 7.71
C MET A 90 11.37 -1.80 9.03
N PRO A 91 12.31 -1.80 10.00
CA PRO A 91 12.04 -2.34 11.33
C PRO A 91 10.88 -1.62 12.02
N ALA A 92 10.15 -2.32 12.88
CA ALA A 92 8.99 -1.77 13.59
C ALA A 92 9.30 -0.46 14.33
N LYS A 93 10.51 -0.32 14.88
CA LYS A 93 10.98 0.92 15.51
C LYS A 93 10.98 2.11 14.55
N GLY A 94 11.45 1.93 13.32
CA GLY A 94 11.47 2.98 12.30
C GLY A 94 10.06 3.35 11.84
N ILE A 95 9.20 2.35 11.64
CA ILE A 95 7.78 2.59 11.30
C ILE A 95 7.08 3.36 12.42
N GLY A 96 7.33 2.99 13.68
CA GLY A 96 6.80 3.69 14.85
C GLY A 96 7.24 5.15 14.89
N GLU A 97 8.48 5.44 14.52
CA GLU A 97 8.97 6.82 14.43
C GLU A 97 8.30 7.60 13.27
N ILE A 98 8.11 6.97 12.11
CA ILE A 98 7.33 7.58 11.02
C ILE A 98 5.92 7.93 11.52
N GLN A 99 5.23 7.00 12.18
CA GLN A 99 3.89 7.21 12.74
C GLN A 99 3.87 8.39 13.73
N GLN A 100 4.81 8.45 14.68
CA GLN A 100 4.94 9.57 15.62
C GLN A 100 5.15 10.90 14.91
N ARG A 101 6.03 10.94 13.91
CA ARG A 101 6.39 12.16 13.18
C ARG A 101 5.28 12.66 12.26
N LEU A 102 4.51 11.76 11.65
CA LEU A 102 3.31 12.11 10.89
C LEU A 102 2.22 12.64 11.83
N GLN A 103 2.00 11.98 12.97
CA GLN A 103 1.03 12.43 13.98
C GLN A 103 1.38 13.81 14.53
N ALA A 104 2.65 14.07 14.85
CA ALA A 104 3.12 15.38 15.30
C ALA A 104 2.92 16.51 14.27
N ARG A 105 2.74 16.17 12.99
CA ARG A 105 2.42 17.09 11.90
C ARG A 105 0.91 17.20 11.61
N GLY A 106 0.06 16.66 12.49
CA GLY A 106 -1.39 16.74 12.37
C GLY A 106 -2.01 15.68 11.46
N GLN A 107 -1.24 14.69 10.97
CA GLN A 107 -1.82 13.59 10.21
C GLN A 107 -2.62 12.65 11.12
N PRO A 108 -3.78 12.12 10.67
CA PRO A 108 -4.66 11.28 11.48
C PRO A 108 -4.14 9.83 11.58
N ILE A 109 -2.98 9.66 12.21
CA ILE A 109 -2.41 8.34 12.54
C ILE A 109 -3.32 7.66 13.55
N ALA A 110 -3.93 6.55 13.15
CA ALA A 110 -4.89 5.82 13.98
C ALA A 110 -4.22 5.19 15.21
N LYS A 111 -2.98 4.70 15.07
CA LYS A 111 -2.19 4.11 16.15
C LYS A 111 -0.70 4.15 15.83
N ILE A 112 0.13 4.35 16.85
CA ILE A 112 1.57 4.14 16.79
C ILE A 112 1.85 2.72 17.29
N ASP A 113 2.10 1.79 16.39
CA ASP A 113 2.29 0.36 16.68
C ASP A 113 3.46 -0.27 15.92
N GLY A 114 4.21 0.53 15.17
CA GLY A 114 5.31 0.04 14.34
C GLY A 114 4.87 -0.83 13.17
N LYS A 115 3.58 -0.84 12.82
CA LYS A 115 3.02 -1.59 11.70
C LYS A 115 2.61 -0.64 10.58
N ALA A 116 3.11 -0.91 9.39
CA ALA A 116 2.67 -0.19 8.20
C ALA A 116 1.34 -0.77 7.73
N GLY A 117 0.24 -0.44 8.40
CA GLY A 117 -1.12 -0.76 7.91
C GLY A 117 -1.57 0.21 6.82
N MET A 118 -2.79 0.02 6.31
CA MET A 118 -3.41 0.90 5.32
C MET A 118 -3.41 2.39 5.72
N ASN A 119 -3.72 2.72 6.99
CA ASN A 119 -3.68 4.10 7.48
C ASN A 119 -2.26 4.68 7.41
N THR A 120 -1.25 3.96 7.95
CA THR A 120 0.16 4.38 7.89
C THR A 120 0.62 4.59 6.44
N ARG A 121 0.39 3.62 5.54
CA ARG A 121 0.82 3.72 4.13
C ARG A 121 0.13 4.85 3.38
N SER A 122 -1.19 5.02 3.59
CA SER A 122 -1.94 6.13 2.98
C SER A 122 -1.38 7.49 3.41
N LEU A 123 -1.05 7.65 4.69
CA LEU A 123 -0.52 8.90 5.22
C LEU A 123 0.94 9.15 4.82
N ILE A 124 1.73 8.11 4.61
CA ILE A 124 3.03 8.23 3.95
C ILE A 124 2.86 8.77 2.52
N GLY A 125 1.93 8.23 1.74
CA GLY A 125 1.65 8.71 0.38
C GLY A 125 1.18 10.17 0.34
N VAL A 126 0.31 10.56 1.27
CA VAL A 126 -0.09 11.97 1.47
C VAL A 126 1.15 12.83 1.76
N TYR A 127 1.96 12.42 2.74
CA TYR A 127 3.16 13.15 3.11
C TYR A 127 4.15 13.30 1.94
N GLN A 128 4.38 12.23 1.18
CA GLN A 128 5.26 12.22 0.02
C GLN A 128 4.80 13.22 -1.03
N ARG A 129 3.51 13.16 -1.40
CA ARG A 129 2.93 14.08 -2.37
C ARG A 129 3.04 15.53 -1.90
N ASP A 130 2.68 15.80 -0.65
CA ASP A 130 2.64 17.16 -0.10
C ASP A 130 4.04 17.79 0.02
N HIS A 131 5.11 16.97 0.00
CA HIS A 131 6.52 17.42 0.08
C HIS A 131 7.31 17.16 -1.21
N GLY A 132 6.65 16.84 -2.34
CA GLY A 132 7.32 16.64 -3.63
C GLY A 132 8.27 15.43 -3.66
N LEU A 133 8.06 14.45 -2.77
CA LEU A 133 8.76 13.17 -2.81
C LEU A 133 8.09 12.22 -3.81
N GLU A 134 8.85 11.22 -4.25
CA GLU A 134 8.30 10.08 -4.96
C GLU A 134 7.19 9.42 -4.14
N VAL A 135 6.01 9.23 -4.75
CA VAL A 135 4.81 8.73 -4.08
C VAL A 135 4.73 7.21 -4.27
N ASP A 136 5.41 6.48 -3.40
CA ASP A 136 5.38 5.01 -3.35
C ASP A 136 4.50 4.46 -2.20
N CYS A 137 4.05 5.32 -1.29
CA CYS A 137 3.29 4.96 -0.08
C CYS A 137 4.01 3.96 0.85
N TRP A 138 5.33 3.83 0.74
CA TRP A 138 6.15 2.83 1.42
C TRP A 138 6.98 3.44 2.57
N PRO A 139 7.04 2.79 3.75
CA PRO A 139 7.90 3.24 4.85
C PRO A 139 9.37 2.97 4.53
N SER A 140 10.04 3.95 3.94
CA SER A 140 11.45 3.87 3.56
C SER A 140 12.35 4.74 4.42
N ASP A 141 13.64 4.41 4.47
CA ASP A 141 14.64 5.22 5.18
C ASP A 141 14.66 6.66 4.66
N LYS A 142 14.40 6.86 3.35
CA LYS A 142 14.28 8.17 2.71
C LYS A 142 13.12 8.99 3.31
N VAL A 143 11.95 8.38 3.49
CA VAL A 143 10.80 9.03 4.13
C VAL A 143 11.13 9.40 5.57
N LEU A 144 11.74 8.48 6.34
CA LEU A 144 12.08 8.74 7.73
C LEU A 144 13.13 9.85 7.88
N ALA A 145 14.18 9.85 7.07
CA ALA A 145 15.19 10.91 7.05
C ALA A 145 14.56 12.28 6.73
N HIS A 146 13.69 12.34 5.73
CA HIS A 146 12.97 13.56 5.38
C HIS A 146 12.07 14.05 6.54
N LEU A 147 11.37 13.14 7.23
CA LEU A 147 10.58 13.44 8.43
C LEU A 147 11.43 13.90 9.63
N ARG A 148 12.73 13.58 9.65
CA ARG A 148 13.69 14.08 10.63
C ARG A 148 14.22 15.48 10.30
N GLY A 149 14.02 15.95 9.08
CA GLY A 149 14.68 17.16 8.57
C GLY A 149 16.15 16.92 8.24
N GLU A 150 16.57 15.66 8.09
CA GLU A 150 17.88 15.31 7.58
C GLU A 150 17.85 15.52 6.07
N ALA A 151 18.76 16.34 5.54
CA ALA A 151 18.97 16.41 4.08
C ALA A 151 19.15 14.98 3.58
N ALA A 152 18.40 14.60 2.54
CA ALA A 152 18.42 13.23 2.00
C ALA A 152 19.88 12.76 1.86
N GLY A 153 20.32 11.91 2.79
CA GLY A 153 21.68 11.39 2.78
C GLY A 153 21.96 10.76 1.42
N PRO A 154 23.21 10.81 0.93
CA PRO A 154 23.53 10.40 -0.43
C PRO A 154 22.96 9.00 -0.68
N GLY A 155 22.04 8.92 -1.64
CA GLY A 155 21.42 7.67 -2.03
C GLY A 155 22.50 6.60 -2.22
N VAL A 156 22.26 5.42 -1.66
CA VAL A 156 23.14 4.26 -1.82
C VAL A 156 23.48 4.14 -3.30
N LYS A 157 24.75 4.37 -3.64
CA LYS A 157 25.25 4.25 -5.01
C LYS A 157 24.94 2.84 -5.50
N GLU A 158 24.03 2.74 -6.44
CA GLU A 158 23.75 1.51 -7.16
C GLU A 158 25.07 1.06 -7.80
N LYS A 159 25.60 -0.09 -7.35
CA LYS A 159 26.78 -0.69 -7.98
C LYS A 159 26.36 -1.17 -9.36
N ARG A 160 26.54 -0.33 -10.38
CA ARG A 160 26.52 -0.75 -11.78
C ARG A 160 27.60 -1.83 -11.93
N LYS A 161 27.19 -3.10 -12.04
CA LYS A 161 28.05 -4.16 -12.54
C LYS A 161 28.36 -3.82 -13.99
N ALA A 162 29.62 -3.52 -14.28
CA ALA A 162 30.10 -3.44 -15.65
C ALA A 162 29.92 -4.83 -16.29
N VAL A 163 29.07 -4.90 -17.31
CA VAL A 163 29.04 -6.04 -18.24
C VAL A 163 30.32 -5.91 -19.07
N GLY A 164 31.30 -6.76 -18.77
CA GLY A 164 32.52 -6.88 -19.55
C GLY A 164 32.20 -7.47 -20.92
N ALA A 165 32.58 -6.75 -21.96
CA ALA A 165 32.68 -7.28 -23.31
C ALA A 165 33.84 -8.28 -23.38
N ARG A 166 33.54 -9.51 -23.81
CA ARG A 166 34.40 -10.37 -24.63
C ARG A 166 33.51 -11.28 -25.47
#